data_AF-A0A8H4ZUT3-F1
#
_entry.id   AF-A0A8H4ZUT3-F1
#
_cell.length_a   1.000
_cell.length_b   1.000
_cell.length_c   1.000
_cell.angle_alpha   90.00
_cell.angle_beta   90.00
_cell.angle_gamma   90.00
#
_symmetry.space_group_name_H-M   'P 1'
#
loop_
_entity.id
_entity.type
_entity.pdbx_description
1 polymer ?
#
loop_
_entity_poly.entity_id
_entity_poly.type
_entity_poly.pdbx_seq_one_letter_code
_entity_poly.pdbx_strand_id
1 'polypeptide(L)'
;MPRFFPCLNPFKPHRHGENNPTHSPFNPTQRDKSELPPPYPSPTTQLSAQGHTQSCKVFRAWEEVGEASTNYTYILWVLPKSCLGLTAYKAQIRCLEHWFNLQAIHGSEVNVRCILYYLPSDSQDAKLGVYLDMMYAKDLDMIYKSWGKRDCSPIAASRQRYSLTTIDEEIGEIISFSQKTPDADMNKVKSELLPFLVAAVAKSQEGWSLKEFLKRKDEILDEGSLLTFPKSVALAAQFKLQSVSAFQASGAGTSQALYTVNFLPDTVANATYDVIRRFFTPADMALKHKLKTGDKKRRSDSYCLKLVSFGAGDAAEGGALWQEWDDACHGDEDRTDHTFINAQRLLSEGPGITLGRRIILAAAMSHLDCTSGKKRTDAGLYGDGTSLDLADWENCLACQNYGAIRSSSGKPRK
;
A
#
# COMPACT_ATOMS: atom_id res chain seq x y z
N MET A 1 -1.76 -49.38 -14.11
CA MET A 1 -1.58 -50.35 -12.99
C MET A 1 -1.26 -49.58 -11.71
N PRO A 2 -1.65 -50.09 -10.52
CA PRO A 2 -2.62 -49.38 -9.68
C PRO A 2 -2.12 -48.90 -8.31
N ARG A 3 -2.95 -47.99 -7.76
CA ARG A 3 -3.22 -47.57 -6.37
C ARG A 3 -2.68 -48.45 -5.23
N PHE A 4 -2.30 -47.81 -4.12
CA PHE A 4 -2.71 -48.24 -2.76
C PHE A 4 -2.72 -47.05 -1.77
N PHE A 5 -3.93 -46.73 -1.28
CA PHE A 5 -4.19 -46.21 0.07
C PHE A 5 -4.28 -47.40 1.04
N PRO A 6 -4.13 -47.19 2.36
CA PRO A 6 -5.31 -47.29 3.25
C PRO A 6 -5.30 -46.19 4.34
N CYS A 7 -6.38 -45.45 4.61
CA CYS A 7 -7.60 -45.80 5.36
C CYS A 7 -7.38 -46.30 6.81
N LEU A 8 -7.60 -45.35 7.74
CA LEU A 8 -8.44 -45.41 8.95
C LEU A 8 -8.82 -46.78 9.54
N ASN A 9 -8.74 -46.90 10.87
CA ASN A 9 -9.86 -47.45 11.64
C ASN A 9 -9.89 -46.94 13.11
N PRO A 10 -11.09 -46.94 13.75
CA PRO A 10 -11.41 -46.19 14.96
C PRO A 10 -11.87 -47.08 16.16
N PHE A 11 -12.20 -46.43 17.28
CA PHE A 11 -12.97 -46.90 18.45
C PHE A 11 -12.42 -48.05 19.33
N LYS A 12 -12.24 -47.78 20.64
CA LYS A 12 -13.28 -48.04 21.67
C LYS A 12 -12.91 -47.56 23.09
N PRO A 13 -13.92 -47.32 23.97
CA PRO A 13 -13.81 -46.80 25.33
C PRO A 13 -14.13 -47.84 26.45
N HIS A 14 -14.07 -47.36 27.70
CA HIS A 14 -14.67 -47.85 28.97
C HIS A 14 -13.95 -48.89 29.85
N ARG A 15 -13.77 -48.55 31.15
CA ARG A 15 -14.52 -49.04 32.36
C ARG A 15 -13.70 -48.73 33.64
N HIS A 16 -14.24 -47.95 34.60
CA HIS A 16 -15.07 -48.28 35.79
C HIS A 16 -14.31 -48.72 37.06
N GLY A 17 -14.80 -48.22 38.20
CA GLY A 17 -14.55 -48.68 39.57
C GLY A 17 -14.69 -47.52 40.56
N GLU A 18 -15.87 -47.11 41.03
CA GLU A 18 -16.80 -47.71 42.02
C GLU A 18 -16.59 -47.24 43.49
N ASN A 19 -17.75 -47.05 44.16
CA ASN A 19 -18.03 -47.04 45.62
C ASN A 19 -17.93 -45.71 46.41
N ASN A 20 -18.81 -45.37 47.36
CA ASN A 20 -20.24 -45.60 47.64
C ASN A 20 -20.65 -44.55 48.75
N PRO A 21 -21.85 -44.51 49.38
CA PRO A 21 -22.61 -43.28 49.63
C PRO A 21 -22.83 -42.93 51.13
N THR A 22 -23.81 -42.04 51.37
CA THR A 22 -24.58 -41.74 52.61
C THR A 22 -23.95 -40.87 53.71
N HIS A 23 -24.50 -39.67 53.92
CA HIS A 23 -25.31 -39.30 55.12
C HIS A 23 -25.79 -37.83 55.06
N SER A 24 -27.08 -37.62 55.27
CA SER A 24 -27.72 -36.37 55.73
C SER A 24 -28.30 -36.67 57.13
N PRO A 25 -28.42 -35.72 58.09
CA PRO A 25 -29.55 -34.77 58.09
C PRO A 25 -29.31 -33.38 58.74
N PHE A 26 -30.17 -32.44 58.33
CA PHE A 26 -30.59 -31.14 58.90
C PHE A 26 -29.99 -30.57 60.21
N ASN A 27 -29.63 -29.28 60.15
CA ASN A 27 -30.11 -28.26 61.10
C ASN A 27 -30.26 -26.89 60.39
N PRO A 28 -31.30 -26.09 60.68
CA PRO A 28 -31.59 -24.84 59.96
C PRO A 28 -31.01 -23.63 60.70
N THR A 29 -30.26 -22.79 59.99
CA THR A 29 -29.91 -21.45 60.50
C THR A 29 -30.07 -20.43 59.40
N GLN A 30 -30.89 -19.42 59.71
CA GLN A 30 -31.21 -18.20 58.96
C GLN A 30 -30.13 -17.77 57.95
N ARG A 31 -30.55 -17.53 56.71
CA ARG A 31 -29.82 -16.65 55.80
C ARG A 31 -30.72 -15.58 55.22
N ASP A 32 -30.16 -14.39 55.29
CA ASP A 32 -30.58 -13.11 54.77
C ASP A 32 -31.24 -13.13 53.39
N LYS A 33 -32.09 -12.12 53.22
CA LYS A 33 -32.57 -11.61 51.94
C LYS A 33 -31.36 -11.36 51.02
N SER A 34 -31.05 -12.31 50.13
CA SER A 34 -30.14 -12.06 49.03
C SER A 34 -30.93 -11.57 47.82
N GLU A 35 -30.67 -10.32 47.50
CA GLU A 35 -30.94 -9.62 46.26
C GLU A 35 -30.94 -10.53 45.02
N LEU A 36 -31.93 -10.32 44.16
CA LEU A 36 -31.94 -10.86 42.80
C LEU A 36 -30.60 -10.55 42.11
N PRO A 37 -29.99 -11.49 41.38
CA PRO A 37 -28.78 -11.19 40.64
C PRO A 37 -29.06 -10.07 39.64
N PRO A 38 -28.10 -9.14 39.41
CA PRO A 38 -28.27 -8.07 38.46
C PRO A 38 -28.55 -8.65 37.06
N PRO A 39 -29.31 -7.94 36.22
CA PRO A 39 -29.63 -8.42 34.88
C PRO A 39 -28.33 -8.67 34.12
N TYR A 40 -28.21 -9.86 33.54
CA TYR A 40 -27.10 -10.20 32.65
C TYR A 40 -26.95 -9.09 31.60
N PRO A 41 -25.73 -8.56 31.38
CA PRO A 41 -25.52 -7.57 30.34
C PRO A 41 -25.91 -8.17 28.98
N SER A 42 -26.69 -7.42 28.23
CA SER A 42 -27.11 -7.74 26.87
C SER A 42 -25.89 -8.14 26.01
N PRO A 43 -26.01 -9.13 25.12
CA PRO A 43 -24.89 -9.56 24.26
C PRO A 43 -24.30 -8.44 23.38
N THR A 44 -25.05 -7.35 23.18
CA THR A 44 -24.63 -6.16 22.44
C THR A 44 -23.46 -5.40 23.10
N THR A 45 -23.36 -5.38 24.43
CA THR A 45 -22.29 -4.67 25.16
C THR A 45 -20.97 -5.45 25.23
N GLN A 46 -20.99 -6.78 25.03
CA GLN A 46 -19.77 -7.60 24.96
C GLN A 46 -19.07 -7.50 23.61
N LEU A 47 -19.83 -7.39 22.51
CA LEU A 47 -19.29 -7.18 21.17
C LEU A 47 -18.63 -5.81 21.03
N SER A 48 -19.25 -4.74 21.55
CA SER A 48 -18.61 -3.41 21.59
C SER A 48 -17.37 -3.37 22.49
N ALA A 49 -17.35 -4.13 23.60
CA ALA A 49 -16.18 -4.27 24.46
C ALA A 49 -15.02 -5.05 23.78
N GLN A 50 -15.31 -6.02 22.90
CA GLN A 50 -14.30 -6.72 22.11
C GLN A 50 -13.70 -5.83 21.01
N GLY A 51 -14.51 -5.05 20.29
CA GLY A 51 -14.04 -4.04 19.33
C GLY A 51 -13.18 -2.95 20.00
N HIS A 52 -13.56 -2.49 21.19
CA HIS A 52 -12.78 -1.52 21.97
C HIS A 52 -11.43 -2.10 22.47
N THR A 53 -11.40 -3.37 22.88
CA THR A 53 -10.15 -4.06 23.29
C THR A 53 -9.19 -4.27 22.11
N GLN A 54 -9.74 -4.44 20.91
CA GLN A 54 -8.98 -4.55 19.67
C GLN A 54 -8.36 -3.21 19.27
N SER A 55 -9.10 -2.10 19.33
CA SER A 55 -8.58 -0.78 18.96
C SER A 55 -7.52 -0.21 19.93
N CYS A 56 -7.66 -0.40 21.24
CA CYS A 56 -6.60 0.04 22.17
C CYS A 56 -5.33 -0.88 22.08
N LYS A 57 -5.41 -2.11 21.53
CA LYS A 57 -4.23 -2.94 21.16
C LYS A 57 -3.53 -2.45 19.88
N VAL A 58 -4.29 -1.93 18.90
CA VAL A 58 -3.74 -1.25 17.72
C VAL A 58 -2.83 -0.11 18.16
N PHE A 59 -3.30 0.69 19.14
CA PHE A 59 -2.55 1.82 19.66
C PHE A 59 -1.26 1.41 20.38
N ARG A 60 -1.27 0.43 21.29
CA ARG A 60 -0.05 -0.02 21.97
C ARG A 60 0.97 -0.57 20.98
N ALA A 61 0.53 -1.40 20.03
CA ALA A 61 1.44 -1.90 18.98
C ALA A 61 2.02 -0.75 18.16
N TRP A 62 1.21 0.27 17.84
CA TRP A 62 1.66 1.46 17.12
C TRP A 62 2.55 2.39 17.96
N GLU A 63 2.34 2.49 19.26
CA GLU A 63 3.19 3.23 20.19
C GLU A 63 4.56 2.56 20.32
N GLU A 64 4.57 1.22 20.42
CA GLU A 64 5.79 0.42 20.53
C GLU A 64 6.62 0.39 19.23
N VAL A 65 6.00 0.45 18.04
CA VAL A 65 6.72 0.32 16.76
C VAL A 65 6.55 1.48 15.77
N GLY A 66 5.59 2.36 15.97
CA GLY A 66 5.23 3.45 15.06
C GLY A 66 6.10 4.69 15.22
N GLU A 67 6.90 4.83 16.28
CA GLU A 67 7.90 5.92 16.40
C GLU A 67 8.80 5.96 15.16
N ALA A 68 9.16 4.79 14.60
CA ALA A 68 9.91 4.67 13.35
C ALA A 68 9.23 5.32 12.14
N SER A 69 7.88 5.35 12.09
CA SER A 69 7.13 6.00 10.99
C SER A 69 7.05 7.51 11.04
N THR A 70 7.30 8.12 12.20
CA THR A 70 6.98 9.54 12.45
C THR A 70 7.85 10.52 11.64
N ASN A 71 8.84 10.02 10.91
CA ASN A 71 9.74 10.78 10.05
C ASN A 71 9.78 10.21 8.61
N TYR A 72 8.70 9.57 8.15
CA TYR A 72 8.49 9.24 6.74
C TYR A 72 7.53 10.22 6.08
N THR A 73 7.76 10.50 4.80
CA THR A 73 6.72 11.06 3.93
C THR A 73 6.03 9.90 3.24
N TYR A 74 4.70 9.83 3.36
CA TYR A 74 3.93 8.79 2.70
C TYR A 74 3.37 9.29 1.36
N ILE A 75 3.61 8.54 0.29
CA ILE A 75 2.94 8.74 -1.00
C ILE A 75 2.17 7.48 -1.35
N LEU A 76 0.84 7.58 -1.35
CA LEU A 76 -0.07 6.51 -1.70
C LEU A 76 -0.46 6.65 -3.17
N TRP A 77 -0.22 5.60 -3.94
CA TRP A 77 -0.64 5.50 -5.31
C TRP A 77 -1.92 4.68 -5.40
N VAL A 78 -3.00 5.35 -5.79
CA VAL A 78 -4.32 4.76 -5.98
C VAL A 78 -4.58 4.50 -7.45
N LEU A 79 -5.34 3.46 -7.73
CA LEU A 79 -5.80 3.12 -9.06
C LEU A 79 -7.32 3.31 -9.18
N PRO A 80 -7.81 3.74 -10.37
CA PRO A 80 -9.24 3.88 -10.59
C PRO A 80 -9.91 2.51 -10.75
N LYS A 81 -11.24 2.51 -10.69
CA LYS A 81 -12.07 1.30 -10.83
C LYS A 81 -11.78 0.53 -12.12
N SER A 82 -11.47 1.20 -13.23
CA SER A 82 -11.11 0.57 -14.50
C SER A 82 -9.84 -0.31 -14.42
N CYS A 83 -8.94 -0.04 -13.48
CA CYS A 83 -7.71 -0.81 -13.28
C CYS A 83 -7.84 -1.91 -12.22
N LEU A 84 -8.69 -1.71 -11.19
CA LEU A 84 -8.83 -2.65 -10.07
C LEU A 84 -10.06 -3.56 -10.17
N GLY A 85 -11.12 -3.13 -10.86
CA GLY A 85 -12.46 -3.68 -10.71
C GLY A 85 -13.15 -3.15 -9.45
N LEU A 86 -14.48 -3.32 -9.38
CA LEU A 86 -15.33 -2.66 -8.38
C LEU A 86 -14.99 -3.07 -6.93
N THR A 87 -14.83 -4.36 -6.67
CA THR A 87 -14.62 -4.88 -5.31
C THR A 87 -13.28 -4.42 -4.75
N ALA A 88 -12.20 -4.60 -5.51
CA ALA A 88 -10.85 -4.14 -5.13
C ALA A 88 -10.79 -2.61 -5.00
N TYR A 89 -11.46 -1.87 -5.88
CA TYR A 89 -11.58 -0.41 -5.77
C TYR A 89 -12.25 0.02 -4.45
N LYS A 90 -13.37 -0.60 -4.06
CA LYS A 90 -14.02 -0.30 -2.79
C LYS A 90 -13.12 -0.62 -1.60
N ALA A 91 -12.40 -1.75 -1.64
CA ALA A 91 -11.45 -2.14 -0.61
C ALA A 91 -10.29 -1.15 -0.48
N GLN A 92 -9.76 -0.64 -1.60
CA GLN A 92 -8.77 0.44 -1.62
C GLN A 92 -9.28 1.68 -0.87
N ILE A 93 -10.51 2.14 -1.18
CA ILE A 93 -11.12 3.27 -0.49
C ILE A 93 -11.27 2.99 1.01
N ARG A 94 -11.66 1.77 1.38
CA ARG A 94 -11.78 1.37 2.79
C ARG A 94 -10.43 1.41 3.53
N CYS A 95 -9.34 0.99 2.88
CA CYS A 95 -7.98 1.14 3.42
C CYS A 95 -7.59 2.60 3.64
N LEU A 96 -7.93 3.49 2.70
CA LEU A 96 -7.65 4.92 2.81
C LEU A 96 -8.42 5.58 3.96
N GLU A 97 -9.70 5.24 4.12
CA GLU A 97 -10.52 5.70 5.24
C GLU A 97 -9.95 5.22 6.58
N HIS A 98 -9.51 3.96 6.64
CA HIS A 98 -8.86 3.43 7.84
C HIS A 98 -7.54 4.18 8.14
N TRP A 99 -6.71 4.44 7.14
CA TRP A 99 -5.49 5.23 7.31
C TRP A 99 -5.81 6.65 7.77
N PHE A 100 -6.84 7.31 7.22
CA PHE A 100 -7.21 8.66 7.65
C PHE A 100 -7.54 8.72 9.14
N ASN A 101 -8.23 7.72 9.67
CA ASN A 101 -8.50 7.60 11.10
C ASN A 101 -7.20 7.44 11.90
N LEU A 102 -6.25 6.62 11.42
CA LEU A 102 -4.92 6.49 12.04
C LEU A 102 -4.10 7.78 11.96
N GLN A 103 -4.21 8.54 10.86
CA GLN A 103 -3.50 9.79 10.65
C GLN A 103 -3.92 10.87 11.65
N ALA A 104 -5.21 10.96 11.97
CA ALA A 104 -5.73 11.90 12.97
C ALA A 104 -5.04 11.73 14.33
N ILE A 105 -4.63 10.50 14.65
CA ILE A 105 -4.00 10.13 15.91
C ILE A 105 -2.48 10.34 15.83
N HIS A 106 -1.83 9.84 14.78
CA HIS A 106 -0.36 9.73 14.72
C HIS A 106 0.33 10.88 13.99
N GLY A 107 -0.40 11.74 13.29
CA GLY A 107 0.14 12.93 12.62
C GLY A 107 1.09 12.63 11.46
N SER A 108 0.99 11.45 10.83
CA SER A 108 1.73 11.11 9.61
C SER A 108 1.31 12.02 8.46
N GLU A 109 2.24 12.53 7.66
CA GLU A 109 1.89 13.26 6.43
C GLU A 109 1.69 12.28 5.28
N VAL A 110 0.47 12.26 4.73
CA VAL A 110 0.05 11.30 3.71
C VAL A 110 -0.45 12.05 2.49
N ASN A 111 0.25 11.88 1.38
CA ASN A 111 -0.14 12.38 0.07
C ASN A 111 -0.64 11.23 -0.78
N VAL A 112 -1.76 11.44 -1.48
CA VAL A 112 -2.40 10.47 -2.36
C VAL A 112 -2.25 10.95 -3.80
N ARG A 113 -1.94 10.03 -4.73
CA ARG A 113 -1.78 10.32 -6.15
C ARG A 113 -2.48 9.25 -6.98
N CYS A 114 -3.05 9.67 -8.11
CA CYS A 114 -3.60 8.75 -9.11
C CYS A 114 -2.86 8.98 -10.42
N ILE A 115 -2.24 7.92 -10.96
CA ILE A 115 -1.40 8.03 -12.18
C ILE A 115 -2.19 8.43 -13.43
N LEU A 116 -3.48 8.10 -13.46
CA LEU A 116 -4.38 8.39 -14.58
C LEU A 116 -5.20 9.65 -14.39
N TYR A 117 -5.12 10.34 -13.24
CA TYR A 117 -5.81 11.61 -13.10
C TYR A 117 -5.33 12.56 -14.19
N TYR A 118 -6.26 13.30 -14.77
CA TYR A 118 -5.97 14.40 -15.67
C TYR A 118 -7.21 15.27 -15.74
N LEU A 119 -7.18 16.35 -14.98
CA LEU A 119 -8.07 17.47 -15.25
C LEU A 119 -7.38 18.36 -16.29
N PRO A 120 -8.08 18.79 -17.35
CA PRO A 120 -7.58 19.87 -18.20
C PRO A 120 -7.33 21.08 -17.31
N SER A 121 -6.06 21.31 -16.98
CA SER A 121 -5.63 22.50 -16.28
C SER A 121 -5.43 23.59 -17.32
N ASP A 122 -5.75 24.85 -16.99
CA ASP A 122 -5.21 26.04 -17.67
C ASP A 122 -3.68 26.19 -17.47
N SER A 123 -2.98 25.05 -17.31
CA SER A 123 -1.57 24.92 -17.07
C SER A 123 -0.81 25.56 -18.21
N GLN A 124 0.00 26.56 -17.86
CA GLN A 124 0.96 27.19 -18.75
C GLN A 124 2.24 26.33 -18.90
N ASP A 125 2.25 25.07 -18.42
CA ASP A 125 3.40 24.18 -18.62
C ASP A 125 3.45 23.73 -20.09
N ALA A 126 4.24 24.46 -20.88
CA ALA A 126 4.45 24.17 -22.29
C ALA A 126 4.95 22.73 -22.54
N LYS A 127 5.63 22.09 -21.57
CA LYS A 127 6.05 20.68 -21.70
C LYS A 127 4.88 19.72 -21.56
N LEU A 128 3.91 20.03 -20.70
CA LEU A 128 2.70 19.23 -20.54
C LEU A 128 1.94 19.15 -21.87
N GLY A 129 1.82 20.27 -22.59
CA GLY A 129 1.22 20.32 -23.92
C GLY A 129 1.91 19.38 -24.92
N VAL A 130 3.24 19.33 -24.91
CA VAL A 130 4.03 18.44 -25.79
C VAL A 130 3.71 16.95 -25.53
N TYR A 131 3.61 16.52 -24.27
CA TYR A 131 3.30 15.12 -23.97
C TYR A 131 1.86 14.75 -24.36
N LEU A 132 0.91 15.65 -24.13
CA LEU A 132 -0.50 15.46 -24.52
C LEU A 132 -0.65 15.39 -26.04
N ASP A 133 0.00 16.30 -26.77
CA ASP A 133 0.01 16.30 -28.24
C ASP A 133 0.51 14.94 -28.77
N MET A 134 1.56 14.37 -28.18
CA MET A 134 2.06 13.04 -28.54
C MET A 134 1.09 11.91 -28.18
N MET A 135 0.38 12.00 -27.04
CA MET A 135 -0.64 11.00 -26.67
C MET A 135 -1.81 10.98 -27.67
N TYR A 136 -2.23 12.15 -28.15
CA TYR A 136 -3.36 12.29 -29.07
C TYR A 136 -2.96 12.31 -30.56
N ALA A 137 -1.66 12.18 -30.86
CA ALA A 137 -1.14 12.12 -32.21
C ALA A 137 -1.80 10.99 -33.02
N LYS A 138 -2.12 11.30 -34.29
CA LYS A 138 -2.76 10.40 -35.25
C LYS A 138 -1.76 9.68 -36.16
N ASP A 139 -0.56 10.21 -36.28
CA ASP A 139 0.55 9.64 -37.04
C ASP A 139 1.90 9.95 -36.37
N LEU A 140 2.96 9.33 -36.91
CA LEU A 140 4.33 9.50 -36.41
C LEU A 140 4.88 10.91 -36.62
N ASP A 141 4.48 11.60 -37.70
CA ASP A 141 4.95 12.95 -38.00
C ASP A 141 4.45 13.95 -36.95
N MET A 142 3.20 13.80 -36.49
CA MET A 142 2.66 14.56 -35.36
C MET A 142 3.46 14.32 -34.07
N ILE A 143 3.87 13.08 -33.77
CA ILE A 143 4.72 12.77 -32.61
C ILE A 143 6.06 13.49 -32.75
N TYR A 144 6.72 13.37 -33.90
CA TYR A 144 8.04 13.95 -34.14
C TYR A 144 8.02 15.48 -34.08
N LYS A 145 7.00 16.10 -34.70
CA LYS A 145 6.80 17.55 -34.64
C LYS A 145 6.56 18.03 -33.21
N SER A 146 5.74 17.31 -32.43
CA SER A 146 5.46 17.68 -31.05
C SER A 146 6.72 17.58 -30.19
N TRP A 147 7.49 16.49 -30.34
CA TRP A 147 8.78 16.33 -29.67
C TRP A 147 9.78 17.43 -30.05
N GLY A 148 9.82 17.83 -31.32
CA GLY A 148 10.69 18.88 -31.83
C GLY A 148 10.37 20.29 -31.32
N LYS A 149 9.18 20.53 -30.75
CA LYS A 149 8.79 21.81 -30.13
C LYS A 149 9.35 22.00 -28.71
N ARG A 150 10.01 20.99 -28.14
CA ARG A 150 10.62 21.07 -26.81
C ARG A 150 11.78 22.06 -26.81
N ASP A 151 11.81 22.97 -25.83
CA ASP A 151 13.03 23.69 -25.48
C ASP A 151 14.07 22.71 -24.92
N CYS A 152 14.98 22.29 -25.79
CA CYS A 152 16.06 21.38 -25.47
C CYS A 152 17.17 22.12 -24.73
N SER A 153 17.11 22.16 -23.40
CA SER A 153 18.34 22.34 -22.64
C SER A 153 19.11 21.01 -22.68
N PRO A 154 20.36 20.98 -23.17
CA PRO A 154 21.12 19.74 -23.28
C PRO A 154 21.36 19.20 -21.88
N ILE A 155 20.71 18.08 -21.55
CA ILE A 155 20.98 17.36 -20.31
C ILE A 155 22.36 16.75 -20.45
N ALA A 156 23.32 17.27 -19.68
CA ALA A 156 24.67 16.70 -19.61
C ALA A 156 24.55 15.27 -19.09
N ALA A 157 24.87 14.29 -19.94
CA ALA A 157 24.95 12.89 -19.56
C ALA A 157 26.07 12.71 -18.53
N SER A 158 25.69 12.70 -17.25
CA SER A 158 26.56 12.28 -16.16
C SER A 158 26.79 10.77 -16.31
N ARG A 159 27.97 10.38 -16.79
CA ARG A 159 28.42 8.98 -16.83
C ARG A 159 28.70 8.47 -15.42
N GLN A 160 27.66 8.21 -14.65
CA GLN A 160 27.75 7.40 -13.44
C GLN A 160 27.67 5.91 -13.78
N ARG A 161 28.28 5.07 -12.93
CA ARG A 161 28.34 3.60 -13.11
C ARG A 161 26.96 2.90 -13.10
N TYR A 162 25.90 3.63 -12.72
CA TYR A 162 24.50 3.21 -12.72
C TYR A 162 23.65 4.35 -13.27
N SER A 163 23.67 4.61 -14.58
CA SER A 163 22.85 5.68 -15.17
C SER A 163 21.39 5.26 -15.21
N LEU A 164 20.53 5.97 -14.48
CA LEU A 164 19.09 5.89 -14.69
C LEU A 164 18.72 6.81 -15.87
N THR A 165 18.09 6.25 -16.89
CA THR A 165 17.42 7.01 -17.94
C THR A 165 16.21 7.74 -17.37
N THR A 166 16.20 9.06 -17.50
CA THR A 166 15.05 9.90 -17.16
C THR A 166 13.87 9.59 -18.10
N ILE A 167 12.66 9.95 -17.70
CA ILE A 167 11.45 9.76 -18.54
C ILE A 167 11.63 10.45 -19.91
N ASP A 168 12.21 11.65 -19.92
CA ASP A 168 12.46 12.41 -21.14
C ASP A 168 13.52 11.77 -22.05
N GLU A 169 14.54 11.13 -21.48
CA GLU A 169 15.55 10.40 -22.24
C GLU A 169 14.95 9.16 -22.91
N GLU A 170 14.12 8.40 -22.20
CA GLU A 170 13.41 7.22 -22.74
C GLU A 170 12.49 7.61 -23.92
N ILE A 171 11.70 8.69 -23.76
CA ILE A 171 10.87 9.22 -24.84
C ILE A 171 11.75 9.60 -26.04
N GLY A 172 12.85 10.30 -25.80
CA GLY A 172 13.80 10.70 -26.83
C GLY A 172 14.45 9.52 -27.56
N GLU A 173 14.80 8.45 -26.84
CA GLU A 173 15.37 7.23 -27.40
C GLU A 173 14.37 6.49 -28.28
N ILE A 174 13.12 6.30 -27.81
CA ILE A 174 12.06 5.65 -28.59
C ILE A 174 11.78 6.44 -29.88
N ILE A 175 11.66 7.77 -29.78
CA ILE A 175 11.44 8.63 -30.95
C ILE A 175 12.63 8.56 -31.91
N SER A 176 13.85 8.68 -31.41
CA SER A 176 15.06 8.61 -32.24
C SER A 176 15.22 7.26 -32.93
N PHE A 177 14.85 6.16 -32.26
CA PHE A 177 14.86 4.82 -32.82
C PHE A 177 13.79 4.68 -33.91
N SER A 178 12.57 5.16 -33.67
CA SER A 178 11.49 5.10 -34.65
C SER A 178 11.79 5.89 -35.93
N GLN A 179 12.39 7.08 -35.82
CA GLN A 179 12.81 7.90 -36.96
C GLN A 179 13.87 7.22 -37.84
N LYS A 180 14.73 6.40 -37.23
CA LYS A 180 15.81 5.66 -37.93
C LYS A 180 15.35 4.33 -38.51
N THR A 181 14.14 3.89 -38.18
CA THR A 181 13.59 2.60 -38.59
C THR A 181 12.71 2.79 -39.82
N PRO A 182 13.10 2.28 -41.01
CA PRO A 182 12.19 2.24 -42.15
C PRO A 182 10.94 1.43 -41.78
N ASP A 183 9.76 1.94 -42.12
CA ASP A 183 8.46 1.31 -41.85
C ASP A 183 8.09 1.14 -40.36
N ALA A 184 8.54 2.06 -39.49
CA ALA A 184 8.10 2.09 -38.11
C ALA A 184 6.56 2.11 -38.00
N ASP A 185 6.00 1.17 -37.25
CA ASP A 185 4.56 1.10 -37.00
C ASP A 185 4.15 2.10 -35.91
N MET A 186 3.27 3.02 -36.27
CA MET A 186 2.68 4.01 -35.36
C MET A 186 2.08 3.38 -34.10
N ASN A 187 1.34 2.27 -34.24
CA ASN A 187 0.68 1.64 -33.10
C ASN A 187 1.71 1.08 -32.10
N LYS A 188 2.77 0.46 -32.63
CA LYS A 188 3.87 -0.05 -31.82
C LYS A 188 4.60 1.09 -31.11
N VAL A 189 5.03 2.12 -31.84
CA VAL A 189 5.73 3.29 -31.25
C VAL A 189 4.86 3.95 -30.18
N LYS A 190 3.57 4.15 -30.46
CA LYS A 190 2.63 4.72 -29.49
C LYS A 190 2.51 3.83 -28.25
N SER A 191 2.37 2.51 -28.42
CA SER A 191 2.28 1.58 -27.29
C SER A 191 3.52 1.60 -26.38
N GLU A 192 4.71 1.78 -26.97
CA GLU A 192 5.98 1.91 -26.24
C GLU A 192 6.11 3.27 -25.54
N LEU A 193 5.65 4.35 -26.17
CA LEU A 193 5.70 5.71 -25.62
C LEU A 193 4.71 5.93 -24.47
N LEU A 194 3.50 5.38 -24.56
CA LEU A 194 2.37 5.74 -23.69
C LEU A 194 2.69 5.67 -22.19
N PRO A 195 3.36 4.63 -21.64
CA PRO A 195 3.72 4.61 -20.23
C PRO A 195 4.60 5.80 -19.80
N PHE A 196 5.55 6.20 -20.64
CA PHE A 196 6.44 7.32 -20.35
C PHE A 196 5.74 8.66 -20.47
N LEU A 197 4.86 8.81 -21.47
CA LEU A 197 4.02 10.00 -21.62
C LEU A 197 3.10 10.16 -20.41
N VAL A 198 2.44 9.09 -19.97
CA VAL A 198 1.54 9.12 -18.80
C VAL A 198 2.33 9.47 -17.53
N ALA A 199 3.53 8.90 -17.36
CA ALA A 199 4.41 9.23 -16.24
C ALA A 199 4.85 10.71 -16.27
N ALA A 200 5.13 11.27 -17.46
CA ALA A 200 5.50 12.67 -17.63
C ALA A 200 4.34 13.61 -17.30
N VAL A 201 3.14 13.32 -17.80
CA VAL A 201 1.91 14.06 -17.46
C VAL A 201 1.67 14.02 -15.96
N ALA A 202 1.70 12.83 -15.34
CA ALA A 202 1.47 12.68 -13.91
C ALA A 202 2.54 13.35 -13.04
N LYS A 203 3.77 13.53 -13.54
CA LYS A 203 4.82 14.29 -12.84
C LYS A 203 4.41 15.75 -12.60
N SER A 204 3.69 16.35 -13.55
CA SER A 204 3.20 17.74 -13.46
C SER A 204 2.00 17.91 -12.52
N GLN A 205 1.36 16.82 -12.10
CA GLN A 205 0.18 16.86 -11.25
C GLN A 205 0.55 16.76 -9.78
N GLU A 206 0.15 17.75 -8.99
CA GLU A 206 0.29 17.67 -7.54
C GLU A 206 -0.59 16.54 -6.97
N GLY A 207 -0.10 15.89 -5.91
CA GLY A 207 -0.92 14.97 -5.12
C GLY A 207 -1.86 15.71 -4.18
N TRP A 208 -2.77 14.98 -3.54
CA TRP A 208 -3.67 15.53 -2.53
C TRP A 208 -3.28 15.03 -1.15
N SER A 209 -3.48 15.84 -0.12
CA SER A 209 -3.52 15.29 1.24
C SER A 209 -4.60 14.20 1.32
N LEU A 210 -4.39 13.17 2.15
CA LEU A 210 -5.37 12.08 2.31
C LEU A 210 -6.78 12.59 2.64
N LYS A 211 -6.89 13.62 3.49
CA LYS A 211 -8.15 14.27 3.83
C LYS A 211 -8.86 14.84 2.60
N GLU A 212 -8.12 15.60 1.79
CA GLU A 212 -8.67 16.25 0.60
C GLU A 212 -9.04 15.21 -0.46
N PHE A 213 -8.20 14.19 -0.66
CA PHE A 213 -8.50 13.08 -1.54
C PHE A 213 -9.80 12.40 -1.15
N LEU A 214 -9.99 12.02 0.12
CA LEU A 214 -11.20 11.32 0.56
C LEU A 214 -12.47 12.17 0.38
N LYS A 215 -12.36 13.50 0.51
CA LYS A 215 -13.47 14.43 0.26
C LYS A 215 -13.85 14.49 -1.23
N ARG A 216 -12.88 14.40 -2.12
CA ARG A 216 -13.04 14.54 -3.59
C ARG A 216 -12.90 13.23 -4.35
N LYS A 217 -12.85 12.07 -3.66
CA LYS A 217 -12.53 10.77 -4.28
C LYS A 217 -13.43 10.44 -5.46
N ASP A 218 -14.71 10.79 -5.36
CA ASP A 218 -15.70 10.53 -6.40
C ASP A 218 -15.53 11.44 -7.62
N GLU A 219 -14.93 12.63 -7.47
CA GLU A 219 -14.57 13.54 -8.57
C GLU A 219 -13.22 13.13 -9.19
N ILE A 220 -12.23 12.86 -8.35
CA ILE A 220 -10.85 12.54 -8.74
C ILE A 220 -10.80 11.21 -9.50
N LEU A 221 -11.59 10.22 -9.07
CA LEU A 221 -11.61 8.88 -9.65
C LEU A 221 -12.81 8.67 -10.59
N ASP A 222 -13.54 9.74 -10.93
CA ASP A 222 -14.57 9.72 -11.96
C ASP A 222 -13.96 9.49 -13.35
N GLU A 223 -14.65 8.75 -14.21
CA GLU A 223 -14.15 8.45 -15.55
C GLU A 223 -13.90 9.70 -16.40
N GLY A 224 -14.66 10.79 -16.20
CA GLY A 224 -14.47 12.07 -16.90
C GLY A 224 -13.20 12.83 -16.51
N SER A 225 -12.63 12.53 -15.34
CA SER A 225 -11.42 13.17 -14.80
C SER A 225 -10.15 12.36 -15.06
N LEU A 226 -10.24 11.23 -15.78
CA LEU A 226 -9.17 10.27 -15.94
C LEU A 226 -8.76 10.08 -17.40
N LEU A 227 -7.45 9.93 -17.63
CA LEU A 227 -6.94 9.40 -18.88
C LEU A 227 -7.40 7.95 -19.05
N THR A 228 -8.04 7.66 -20.18
CA THR A 228 -8.54 6.32 -20.50
C THR A 228 -7.41 5.46 -21.07
N PHE A 229 -6.66 4.80 -20.19
CA PHE A 229 -5.59 3.87 -20.60
C PHE A 229 -5.73 2.48 -19.97
N PRO A 230 -5.22 1.43 -20.64
CA PRO A 230 -5.19 0.09 -20.07
C PRO A 230 -4.39 0.03 -18.77
N LYS A 231 -4.79 -0.91 -17.90
CA LYS A 231 -4.12 -1.22 -16.62
C LYS A 231 -2.59 -1.38 -16.77
N SER A 232 -2.12 -2.00 -17.84
CA SER A 232 -0.68 -2.19 -18.10
C SER A 232 0.08 -0.88 -18.26
N VAL A 233 -0.49 0.08 -18.99
CA VAL A 233 0.10 1.42 -19.20
C VAL A 233 0.12 2.19 -17.89
N ALA A 234 -0.99 2.19 -17.15
CA ALA A 234 -1.11 2.88 -15.87
C ALA A 234 -0.05 2.39 -14.86
N LEU A 235 0.09 1.08 -14.71
CA LEU A 235 1.07 0.49 -13.80
C LEU A 235 2.51 0.77 -14.25
N ALA A 236 2.83 0.57 -15.54
CA ALA A 236 4.16 0.84 -16.05
C ALA A 236 4.55 2.32 -15.87
N ALA A 237 3.63 3.25 -16.12
CA ALA A 237 3.83 4.69 -15.89
C ALA A 237 4.09 5.01 -14.41
N GLN A 238 3.25 4.49 -13.52
CA GLN A 238 3.35 4.69 -12.07
C GLN A 238 4.69 4.23 -11.53
N PHE A 239 5.13 3.03 -11.91
CA PHE A 239 6.39 2.48 -11.43
C PHE A 239 7.61 3.11 -12.11
N LYS A 240 7.56 3.52 -13.39
CA LYS A 240 8.65 4.30 -13.99
C LYS A 240 8.85 5.63 -13.29
N LEU A 241 7.77 6.33 -12.95
CA LEU A 241 7.85 7.59 -12.20
C LEU A 241 8.48 7.37 -10.82
N GLN A 242 8.05 6.33 -10.11
CA GLN A 242 8.61 5.98 -8.79
C GLN A 242 10.07 5.53 -8.86
N SER A 243 10.50 4.83 -9.91
CA SER A 243 11.89 4.38 -10.01
C SER A 243 12.87 5.55 -10.14
N VAL A 244 12.45 6.65 -10.79
CA VAL A 244 13.19 7.91 -10.81
C VAL A 244 13.31 8.50 -9.41
N SER A 245 12.20 8.57 -8.66
CA SER A 245 12.21 9.05 -7.27
C SER A 245 13.08 8.18 -6.35
N ALA A 246 13.02 6.86 -6.49
CA ALA A 246 13.82 5.92 -5.72
C ALA A 246 15.32 6.10 -5.98
N PHE A 247 15.71 6.24 -7.25
CA PHE A 247 17.10 6.49 -7.62
C PHE A 247 17.61 7.83 -7.08
N GLN A 248 16.80 8.90 -7.17
CA GLN A 248 17.15 10.21 -6.61
C GLN A 248 17.31 10.17 -5.08
N ALA A 249 16.42 9.47 -4.37
CA ALA A 249 16.50 9.27 -2.93
C ALA A 249 17.78 8.52 -2.51
N SER A 250 18.33 7.66 -3.37
CA SER A 250 19.61 7.00 -3.13
C SER A 250 20.79 7.98 -3.11
N GLY A 251 20.76 9.03 -3.95
CA GLY A 251 21.85 10.00 -4.11
C GLY A 251 21.78 11.18 -3.13
N ALA A 252 20.59 11.53 -2.64
CA ALA A 252 20.38 12.66 -1.75
C ALA A 252 20.73 12.34 -0.27
N GLY A 253 21.28 13.33 0.44
CA GLY A 253 21.37 13.29 1.90
C GLY A 253 20.05 13.76 2.48
N THR A 254 19.05 12.88 2.58
CA THR A 254 17.72 13.24 3.09
C THR A 254 17.61 12.96 4.59
N SER A 255 17.04 13.91 5.34
CA SER A 255 16.64 13.73 6.74
C SER A 255 15.34 12.94 6.88
N GLN A 256 14.51 12.95 5.83
CA GLN A 256 13.23 12.25 5.74
C GLN A 256 13.32 11.13 4.70
N ALA A 257 12.76 9.97 5.02
CA ALA A 257 12.67 8.84 4.09
C ALA A 257 11.34 8.87 3.34
N LEU A 258 11.35 8.47 2.07
CA LEU A 258 10.14 8.38 1.26
C LEU A 258 9.55 6.97 1.33
N TYR A 259 8.31 6.85 1.80
CA TYR A 259 7.58 5.59 1.84
C TYR A 259 6.46 5.60 0.80
N THR A 260 6.59 4.77 -0.23
CA THR A 260 5.59 4.67 -1.30
C THR A 260 4.69 3.47 -1.08
N VAL A 261 3.38 3.69 -1.01
CA VAL A 261 2.39 2.60 -0.89
C VAL A 261 1.61 2.50 -2.18
N ASN A 262 1.62 1.32 -2.78
CA ASN A 262 1.00 1.06 -4.06
C ASN A 262 -0.20 0.15 -3.88
N PHE A 263 -1.38 0.66 -4.20
CA PHE A 263 -2.59 -0.15 -4.29
C PHE A 263 -2.70 -0.77 -5.68
N LEU A 264 -2.70 -2.10 -5.74
CA LEU A 264 -2.42 -2.86 -6.96
C LEU A 264 -3.50 -3.91 -7.21
N PRO A 265 -3.73 -4.28 -8.48
CA PRO A 265 -4.51 -5.47 -8.79
C PRO A 265 -3.79 -6.72 -8.27
N ASP A 266 -4.56 -7.73 -7.89
CA ASP A 266 -4.05 -9.06 -7.55
C ASP A 266 -3.16 -9.65 -8.65
N THR A 267 -3.61 -9.55 -9.90
CA THR A 267 -2.91 -10.12 -11.06
C THR A 267 -2.60 -9.08 -12.13
N VAL A 268 -1.44 -9.28 -12.76
CA VAL A 268 -0.94 -8.52 -13.91
C VAL A 268 -0.31 -9.48 -14.92
N ALA A 269 -0.19 -9.05 -16.18
CA ALA A 269 0.54 -9.83 -17.17
C ALA A 269 2.05 -9.82 -16.85
N ASN A 270 2.72 -10.97 -17.03
CA ASN A 270 4.17 -11.10 -16.80
C ASN A 270 4.97 -10.04 -17.56
N ALA A 271 4.61 -9.75 -18.81
CA ALA A 271 5.29 -8.71 -19.60
C ALA A 271 5.23 -7.33 -18.93
N THR A 272 4.11 -6.97 -18.29
CA THR A 272 3.98 -5.71 -17.54
C THR A 272 4.83 -5.74 -16.27
N TYR A 273 4.80 -6.85 -15.53
CA TYR A 273 5.61 -7.04 -14.32
C TYR A 273 7.12 -6.97 -14.62
N ASP A 274 7.58 -7.63 -15.67
CA ASP A 274 8.99 -7.62 -16.08
C ASP A 274 9.48 -6.23 -16.46
N VAL A 275 8.65 -5.44 -17.13
CA VAL A 275 8.93 -4.04 -17.46
C VAL A 275 9.05 -3.21 -16.19
N ILE A 276 8.10 -3.35 -15.27
CA ILE A 276 8.11 -2.65 -13.98
C ILE A 276 9.39 -2.93 -13.19
N ARG A 277 9.79 -4.21 -13.06
CA ARG A 277 11.02 -4.58 -12.34
C ARG A 277 12.28 -4.04 -13.00
N ARG A 278 12.33 -4.04 -14.34
CA ARG A 278 13.47 -3.46 -15.08
C ARG A 278 13.63 -1.98 -14.78
N PHE A 279 12.55 -1.22 -14.63
CA PHE A 279 12.63 0.20 -14.27
C PHE A 279 13.29 0.47 -12.92
N PHE A 280 13.13 -0.43 -11.95
CA PHE A 280 13.70 -0.30 -10.60
C PHE A 280 15.15 -0.77 -10.47
N THR A 281 15.64 -1.57 -11.43
CA THR A 281 16.98 -2.16 -11.37
C THR A 281 18.10 -1.14 -11.06
N PRO A 282 18.17 0.04 -11.71
CA PRO A 282 19.19 1.04 -11.40
C PRO A 282 19.06 1.63 -9.99
N ALA A 283 17.83 1.85 -9.52
CA ALA A 283 17.56 2.37 -8.18
C ALA A 283 17.99 1.36 -7.10
N ASP A 284 17.65 0.09 -7.29
CA ASP A 284 18.03 -1.00 -6.38
C ASP A 284 19.55 -1.14 -6.29
N MET A 285 20.25 -1.06 -7.41
CA MET A 285 21.71 -1.09 -7.44
C MET A 285 22.33 0.10 -6.71
N ALA A 286 21.82 1.32 -6.93
CA ALA A 286 22.32 2.52 -6.28
C ALA A 286 22.08 2.50 -4.76
N LEU A 287 20.88 2.08 -4.33
CA LEU A 287 20.54 1.92 -2.92
C LEU A 287 21.36 0.81 -2.25
N LYS A 288 21.64 -0.31 -2.93
CA LYS A 288 22.55 -1.37 -2.43
C LYS A 288 23.99 -0.88 -2.30
N HIS A 289 24.47 -0.06 -3.24
CA HIS A 289 25.81 0.50 -3.17
C HIS A 289 25.97 1.45 -1.97
N LYS A 290 24.99 2.33 -1.73
CA LYS A 290 24.97 3.26 -0.58
C LYS A 290 25.19 2.55 0.76
N LEU A 291 24.56 1.39 0.95
CA LEU A 291 24.74 0.54 2.14
C LEU A 291 26.15 0.03 2.29
N LYS A 292 26.67 -0.61 1.23
CA LYS A 292 27.99 -1.25 1.25
C LYS A 292 29.10 -0.25 1.54
N THR A 293 28.95 0.99 1.10
CA THR A 293 29.92 2.06 1.36
C THR A 293 29.86 2.61 2.78
N GLY A 294 28.95 2.14 3.63
CA GLY A 294 28.91 2.48 5.06
C GLY A 294 28.83 3.98 5.31
N ASP A 295 28.08 4.72 4.49
CA ASP A 295 27.92 6.17 4.64
C ASP A 295 27.06 6.46 5.89
N LYS A 296 27.65 6.30 7.08
CA LYS A 296 27.01 6.38 8.41
C LYS A 296 26.30 7.72 8.67
N LYS A 297 26.50 8.71 7.81
CA LYS A 297 25.86 10.03 7.88
C LYS A 297 24.49 10.08 7.18
N ARG A 298 24.12 9.07 6.39
CA ARG A 298 22.88 9.07 5.59
C ARG A 298 21.98 7.91 5.98
N ARG A 299 20.66 8.15 6.00
CA ARG A 299 19.64 7.11 6.21
C ARG A 299 19.76 6.01 5.16
N SER A 300 19.75 4.77 5.62
CA SER A 300 19.85 3.57 4.78
C SER A 300 18.51 3.17 4.15
N ASP A 301 17.41 3.52 4.83
CA ASP A 301 16.01 3.40 4.45
C ASP A 301 15.48 4.62 3.66
N SER A 302 16.32 5.32 2.90
CA SER A 302 15.93 6.58 2.22
C SER A 302 14.73 6.43 1.26
N TYR A 303 14.44 5.22 0.82
CA TYR A 303 13.26 4.86 0.04
C TYR A 303 12.77 3.46 0.40
N CYS A 304 11.47 3.33 0.67
CA CYS A 304 10.78 2.05 0.87
C CYS A 304 9.56 1.96 -0.05
N LEU A 305 9.29 0.73 -0.51
CA LEU A 305 8.21 0.37 -1.40
C LEU A 305 7.27 -0.61 -0.69
N LYS A 306 5.99 -0.26 -0.60
CA LYS A 306 4.95 -1.15 -0.11
C LYS A 306 4.03 -1.51 -1.26
N LEU A 307 3.85 -2.80 -1.49
CA LEU A 307 2.94 -3.36 -2.48
C LEU A 307 1.71 -3.92 -1.75
N VAL A 308 0.54 -3.35 -1.99
CA VAL A 308 -0.73 -3.83 -1.44
C VAL A 308 -1.61 -4.29 -2.59
N SER A 309 -1.73 -5.60 -2.77
CA SER A 309 -2.53 -6.19 -3.84
C SER A 309 -3.92 -6.58 -3.34
N PHE A 310 -4.95 -6.38 -4.17
CA PHE A 310 -6.34 -6.66 -3.80
C PHE A 310 -6.91 -7.83 -4.60
N GLY A 311 -7.17 -8.95 -3.93
CA GLY A 311 -7.92 -10.08 -4.48
C GLY A 311 -9.41 -9.82 -4.45
N ALA A 312 -10.07 -9.95 -5.61
CA ALA A 312 -11.52 -9.73 -5.72
C ALA A 312 -12.37 -10.96 -5.34
N GLY A 313 -11.76 -12.14 -5.22
CA GLY A 313 -12.43 -13.39 -4.84
C GLY A 313 -12.19 -13.80 -3.39
N ASP A 314 -12.64 -15.00 -3.03
CA ASP A 314 -12.54 -15.57 -1.67
C ASP A 314 -11.18 -16.21 -1.37
N ALA A 315 -10.20 -15.99 -2.25
CA ALA A 315 -8.87 -16.53 -2.06
C ALA A 315 -8.27 -15.99 -0.76
N ALA A 316 -7.70 -16.89 0.03
CA ALA A 316 -6.95 -16.52 1.24
C ALA A 316 -5.61 -15.87 0.88
N GLU A 317 -5.09 -16.15 -0.32
CA GLU A 317 -3.78 -15.70 -0.81
C GLU A 317 -3.90 -15.17 -2.25
N GLY A 318 -2.96 -14.31 -2.63
CA GLY A 318 -2.85 -13.77 -3.98
C GLY A 318 -1.61 -12.89 -4.13
N GLY A 319 -1.51 -12.18 -5.25
CA GLY A 319 -0.42 -11.26 -5.53
C GLY A 319 0.91 -11.97 -5.79
N ALA A 320 0.90 -13.17 -6.37
CA ALA A 320 2.09 -14.03 -6.48
C ALA A 320 3.31 -13.32 -7.12
N LEU A 321 3.10 -12.53 -8.19
CA LEU A 321 4.18 -11.76 -8.81
C LEU A 321 4.68 -10.64 -7.90
N TRP A 322 3.80 -9.97 -7.15
CA TRP A 322 4.19 -8.95 -6.19
C TRP A 322 4.96 -9.55 -5.00
N GLN A 323 4.55 -10.74 -4.57
CA GLN A 323 5.28 -11.51 -3.56
C GLN A 323 6.65 -11.94 -4.07
N GLU A 324 6.78 -12.34 -5.33
CA GLU A 324 8.07 -12.68 -5.92
C GLU A 324 9.04 -11.48 -5.90
N TRP A 325 8.53 -10.26 -6.08
CA TRP A 325 9.37 -9.05 -5.95
C TRP A 325 9.81 -8.83 -4.51
N ASP A 326 8.89 -8.89 -3.55
CA ASP A 326 9.19 -8.87 -2.11
C ASP A 326 10.28 -9.92 -1.77
N ASP A 327 10.06 -11.19 -2.12
CA ASP A 327 10.97 -12.32 -1.89
C ASP A 327 12.37 -12.11 -2.51
N ALA A 328 12.46 -11.51 -3.70
CA ALA A 328 13.73 -11.22 -4.37
C ALA A 328 14.54 -10.09 -3.69
N CYS A 329 13.87 -9.28 -2.88
CA CYS A 329 14.45 -8.16 -2.15
C CYS A 329 14.71 -8.47 -0.67
N HIS A 330 14.33 -9.66 -0.17
CA HIS A 330 14.58 -10.08 1.21
C HIS A 330 16.09 -10.11 1.54
N GLY A 331 16.45 -9.51 2.69
CA GLY A 331 17.82 -9.39 3.20
C GLY A 331 17.89 -8.47 4.42
N ASP A 332 19.09 -8.01 4.79
CA ASP A 332 19.32 -7.18 5.99
C ASP A 332 18.54 -5.84 5.99
N GLU A 333 18.04 -5.39 4.84
CA GLU A 333 17.12 -4.27 4.71
C GLU A 333 15.96 -4.66 3.80
N ASP A 334 14.87 -5.09 4.41
CA ASP A 334 13.59 -5.26 3.76
C ASP A 334 13.05 -3.88 3.33
N ARG A 335 13.17 -3.58 2.03
CA ARG A 335 12.80 -2.29 1.43
C ARG A 335 11.57 -2.37 0.55
N THR A 336 11.18 -3.59 0.16
CA THR A 336 10.02 -3.86 -0.66
C THR A 336 9.23 -4.94 0.05
N ASP A 337 8.10 -4.58 0.62
CA ASP A 337 7.23 -5.55 1.29
C ASP A 337 5.90 -5.66 0.55
N HIS A 338 5.35 -6.87 0.55
CA HIS A 338 4.07 -7.16 -0.08
C HIS A 338 3.01 -7.58 0.95
N THR A 339 1.78 -7.10 0.75
CA THR A 339 0.62 -7.60 1.48
C THR A 339 -0.54 -7.81 0.52
N PHE A 340 -1.03 -9.05 0.51
CA PHE A 340 -2.27 -9.39 -0.14
C PHE A 340 -3.46 -9.06 0.77
N ILE A 341 -4.46 -8.39 0.21
CA ILE A 341 -5.73 -8.06 0.85
C ILE A 341 -6.85 -8.76 0.10
N ASN A 342 -7.60 -9.60 0.79
CA ASN A 342 -8.89 -10.10 0.32
C ASN A 342 -9.90 -8.96 0.41
N ALA A 343 -10.30 -8.44 -0.74
CA ALA A 343 -11.17 -7.27 -0.82
C ALA A 343 -12.57 -7.56 -0.27
N GLN A 344 -13.08 -8.78 -0.41
CA GLN A 344 -14.40 -9.14 0.11
C GLN A 344 -14.40 -9.14 1.64
N ARG A 345 -13.42 -9.81 2.25
CA ARG A 345 -13.28 -9.86 3.70
C ARG A 345 -13.06 -8.48 4.29
N LEU A 346 -12.20 -7.65 3.69
CA LEU A 346 -12.03 -6.27 4.17
C LEU A 346 -13.33 -5.46 4.15
N LEU A 347 -14.17 -5.67 3.14
CA LEU A 347 -15.44 -4.95 3.00
C LEU A 347 -16.53 -5.50 3.93
N SER A 348 -16.56 -6.81 4.21
CA SER A 348 -17.56 -7.43 5.07
C SER A 348 -17.19 -7.37 6.56
N GLU A 349 -15.93 -7.65 6.88
CA GLU A 349 -15.41 -7.75 8.25
C GLU A 349 -14.75 -6.44 8.72
N GLY A 350 -14.48 -5.52 7.79
CA GLY A 350 -13.77 -4.29 8.10
C GLY A 350 -12.27 -4.47 8.32
N PRO A 351 -11.53 -3.35 8.52
CA PRO A 351 -10.10 -3.38 8.79
C PRO A 351 -9.82 -3.98 10.18
N GLY A 352 -8.92 -4.96 10.22
CA GLY A 352 -8.47 -5.59 11.47
C GLY A 352 -7.32 -4.84 12.15
N ILE A 353 -6.98 -5.29 13.35
CA ILE A 353 -6.02 -4.62 14.24
C ILE A 353 -4.59 -4.53 13.70
N THR A 354 -4.17 -5.43 12.81
CA THR A 354 -2.81 -5.41 12.26
C THR A 354 -2.73 -4.74 10.89
N LEU A 355 -3.87 -4.38 10.29
CA LEU A 355 -3.91 -3.84 8.93
C LEU A 355 -3.07 -2.57 8.78
N GLY A 356 -3.27 -1.58 9.66
CA GLY A 356 -2.48 -0.34 9.65
C GLY A 356 -0.98 -0.62 9.76
N ARG A 357 -0.57 -1.45 10.74
CA ARG A 357 0.84 -1.81 10.94
C ARG A 357 1.43 -2.48 9.71
N ARG A 358 0.68 -3.37 9.06
CA ARG A 358 1.11 -4.07 7.84
C ARG A 358 1.24 -3.12 6.65
N ILE A 359 0.28 -2.24 6.42
CA ILE A 359 0.28 -1.37 5.23
C ILE A 359 1.28 -0.20 5.38
N ILE A 360 1.48 0.29 6.60
CA ILE A 360 2.17 1.56 6.81
C ILE A 360 3.63 1.36 7.29
N LEU A 361 3.93 0.26 8.00
CA LEU A 361 5.22 0.06 8.67
C LEU A 361 6.04 -1.13 8.16
N ALA A 362 5.43 -2.10 7.49
CA ALA A 362 6.09 -3.39 7.23
C ALA A 362 7.39 -3.25 6.41
N ALA A 363 7.34 -2.58 5.24
CA ALA A 363 8.54 -2.34 4.41
C ALA A 363 9.62 -1.42 5.05
N ALA A 364 9.39 -0.92 6.27
CA ALA A 364 10.35 -0.10 7.02
C ALA A 364 10.94 -0.87 8.22
N MET A 365 10.45 -2.07 8.50
CA MET A 365 10.80 -2.84 9.70
C MET A 365 10.92 -4.32 9.37
N SER A 366 12.16 -4.80 9.22
CA SER A 366 12.45 -6.20 8.89
C SER A 366 11.83 -7.22 9.85
N HIS A 367 11.65 -6.92 11.15
CA HIS A 367 11.01 -7.86 12.08
C HIS A 367 9.50 -7.99 11.90
N LEU A 368 8.86 -6.99 11.29
CA LEU A 368 7.46 -7.08 10.85
C LEU A 368 7.30 -7.91 9.59
N ASP A 369 8.37 -7.97 8.82
CA ASP A 369 8.52 -8.67 7.55
C ASP A 369 8.93 -10.16 7.72
N CYS A 370 9.89 -10.48 8.60
CA CYS A 370 10.51 -11.81 8.79
C CYS A 370 9.59 -12.99 9.19
N THR A 371 8.27 -12.85 9.24
CA THR A 371 7.33 -13.96 9.50
C THR A 371 6.78 -14.57 8.20
N SER A 372 7.67 -14.90 7.26
CA SER A 372 7.35 -15.40 5.91
C SER A 372 6.43 -16.63 5.86
N GLY A 373 6.38 -17.47 6.91
CA GLY A 373 5.45 -18.60 6.98
C GLY A 373 4.01 -18.26 7.42
N LYS A 374 3.78 -17.08 8.02
CA LYS A 374 2.46 -16.64 8.55
C LYS A 374 1.87 -15.43 7.79
N LYS A 375 2.61 -14.84 6.84
CA LYS A 375 2.21 -13.67 6.02
C LYS A 375 0.87 -13.84 5.30
N ARG A 376 0.54 -15.07 4.90
CA ARG A 376 -0.52 -15.37 3.91
C ARG A 376 -1.94 -15.42 4.46
N THR A 377 -2.12 -15.63 5.77
CA THR A 377 -3.45 -15.83 6.38
C THR A 377 -3.62 -15.07 7.69
N ASP A 378 -2.86 -13.98 7.88
CA ASP A 378 -2.87 -13.20 9.12
C ASP A 378 -4.28 -12.71 9.45
N ALA A 379 -4.92 -13.40 10.40
CA ALA A 379 -6.30 -13.14 10.80
C ALA A 379 -6.46 -11.72 11.36
N GLY A 380 -5.37 -11.08 11.80
CA GLY A 380 -5.40 -9.70 12.29
C GLY A 380 -5.62 -8.63 11.22
N LEU A 381 -5.56 -8.98 9.93
CA LEU A 381 -5.82 -8.03 8.83
C LEU A 381 -7.29 -7.61 8.73
N TYR A 382 -8.20 -8.47 9.22
CA TYR A 382 -9.65 -8.28 9.11
C TYR A 382 -10.27 -8.21 10.51
N GLY A 383 -11.32 -7.41 10.64
CA GLY A 383 -12.06 -7.26 11.89
C GLY A 383 -13.10 -8.35 12.09
N ASP A 384 -14.10 -8.06 12.91
CA ASP A 384 -15.28 -8.90 13.14
C ASP A 384 -16.56 -8.28 12.55
N GLY A 385 -16.41 -7.25 11.71
CA GLY A 385 -17.51 -6.46 11.14
C GLY A 385 -17.94 -5.27 12.01
N THR A 386 -17.41 -5.12 13.22
CA THR A 386 -17.70 -3.96 14.08
C THR A 386 -16.73 -2.81 13.80
N SER A 387 -17.25 -1.70 13.29
CA SER A 387 -16.48 -0.45 13.15
C SER A 387 -16.75 0.46 14.36
N LEU A 388 -15.70 0.86 15.07
CA LEU A 388 -15.82 1.95 16.05
C LEU A 388 -15.91 3.29 15.32
N ASP A 389 -16.76 4.20 15.81
CA ASP A 389 -16.84 5.57 15.32
C ASP A 389 -15.79 6.48 15.95
N LEU A 390 -15.55 7.66 15.38
CA LEU A 390 -14.50 8.57 15.84
C LEU A 390 -14.66 8.98 17.32
N ALA A 391 -15.89 9.01 17.84
CA ALA A 391 -16.17 9.38 19.23
C ALA A 391 -15.83 8.25 20.20
N ASP A 392 -16.09 7.00 19.82
CA ASP A 392 -15.63 5.81 20.55
C ASP A 392 -14.10 5.72 20.58
N TRP A 393 -13.44 6.20 19.51
CA TRP A 393 -11.99 6.32 19.44
C TRP A 393 -11.43 7.42 20.36
N GLU A 394 -12.01 8.62 20.35
CA GLU A 394 -11.60 9.74 21.22
C GLU A 394 -11.78 9.44 22.72
N ASN A 395 -12.70 8.54 23.05
CA ASN A 395 -12.95 8.09 24.42
C ASN A 395 -12.13 6.85 24.84
N CYS A 396 -11.31 6.25 23.97
CA CYS A 396 -10.36 5.21 24.40
C CYS A 396 -9.30 5.87 25.31
N LEU A 397 -9.15 5.32 26.52
CA LEU A 397 -8.16 5.77 27.52
C LEU A 397 -6.73 5.84 26.95
N ALA A 398 -6.36 4.97 26.00
CA ALA A 398 -5.06 5.03 25.33
C ALA A 398 -4.93 6.27 24.42
N CYS A 399 -5.99 6.64 23.70
CA CYS A 399 -6.04 7.85 22.86
C CYS A 399 -6.03 9.13 23.70
N GLN A 400 -6.72 9.14 24.84
CA GLN A 400 -6.70 10.28 25.78
C GLN A 400 -5.31 10.48 26.41
N ASN A 401 -4.63 9.39 26.76
CA ASN A 401 -3.26 9.44 27.29
C ASN A 401 -2.25 9.98 26.26
N TYR A 402 -2.43 9.68 24.96
CA TYR A 402 -1.58 10.23 23.90
C TYR A 402 -1.78 11.74 23.68
N GLY A 403 -3.03 12.21 23.69
CA GLY A 403 -3.33 13.65 23.66
C GLY A 403 -2.61 14.38 24.79
N ALA A 404 -2.62 13.81 26.00
CA ALA A 404 -1.90 14.35 27.15
C ALA A 404 -0.36 14.35 26.98
N ILE A 405 0.24 13.31 26.39
CA ILE A 405 1.70 13.26 26.11
C ILE A 405 2.10 14.28 25.04
N ARG A 406 1.27 14.51 24.01
CA ARG A 406 1.51 15.50 22.97
C ARG A 406 1.36 16.93 23.49
N SER A 407 0.35 17.17 24.32
CA SER A 407 0.11 18.47 24.96
C SER A 407 1.17 18.80 26.01
N SER A 408 1.73 17.79 26.69
CA SER A 408 2.79 17.97 27.70
C SER A 408 4.21 18.03 27.12
N SER A 409 4.44 17.55 25.89
CA SER A 409 5.77 17.58 25.27
C SER A 409 6.14 18.92 24.62
N GLY A 410 5.23 19.90 24.54
CA GLY A 410 5.50 21.35 24.59
C GLY A 410 6.58 21.94 23.66
N LYS A 411 7.06 21.23 22.64
CA LYS A 411 8.04 21.75 21.68
C LYS A 411 7.40 21.91 20.31
N PRO A 412 7.31 23.14 19.77
CA PRO A 412 6.93 23.33 18.38
C PRO A 412 8.00 22.67 17.52
N ARG A 413 7.59 21.77 16.62
CA ARG A 413 8.49 21.19 15.61
C ARG A 413 8.74 22.26 14.54
N LYS A 414 10.03 22.57 14.32
CA LYS A 414 10.51 23.38 13.20
C LYS A 414 10.46 22.60 11.90
#